data_AF-A0A1H1SUM1-F1
#
_entry.id   AF-A0A1H1SUM1-F1
#
_cell.length_a   1.000
_cell.length_b   1.000
_cell.length_c   1.000
_cell.angle_alpha   90.00
_cell.angle_beta   90.00
_cell.angle_gamma   90.00
#
_symmetry.space_group_name_H-M   'P 1'
#
loop_
_entity.id
_entity.type
_entity.pdbx_description
1 polymer ?
#
loop_
_entity_poly.entity_id
_entity_poly.type
_entity_poly.pdbx_seq_one_letter_code
_entity_poly.pdbx_strand_id
1 'polypeptide(L)'
;MRAVVAFDAFKGSLTAAEACEAAARGIRGAVPGAEVVLVPMADGGEGSLDALLARGGEEVITDTVDAIGRTVSARWALDGSHAIIELAQAAGLPQVEDVPLRPLEASTAGLGAVVLDALDRGADEVTLLLGGSATTDGGAGLLSALGARLTDASGRPVPPGGGGLAAVAHLDVADFDARARAARWRFVTDVDAPLTGPRGAAAVFGPQKGASRDEVRTLDAALDRFARLGADALGVDAASIVDVPGAGAAGGVASVLRALTGGDVVAGGAWFAELAGLDAAIADAQLVLTGEGRFDGQSAGGKVVSVVHAAAARRGVPLCVVAGSVDADAAAAMGVPAFSLAVGPAALDALQRDAADLLAATAASVARLARAMRSA
;
A
#
# COMPACT_ATOMS: atom_id res chain seq x y z
N MET A 1 18.77 -28.00 -2.67
CA MET A 1 18.90 -26.53 -2.74
C MET A 1 17.73 -25.95 -1.98
N ARG A 2 17.93 -24.96 -1.11
CA ARG A 2 16.83 -24.21 -0.49
C ARG A 2 16.75 -22.80 -1.08
N ALA A 3 15.64 -22.47 -1.74
CA ALA A 3 15.43 -21.18 -2.37
C ALA A 3 14.23 -20.48 -1.74
N VAL A 4 14.33 -19.16 -1.59
CA VAL A 4 13.19 -18.30 -1.23
C VAL A 4 12.79 -17.53 -2.47
N VAL A 5 11.49 -17.52 -2.77
CA VAL A 5 10.91 -16.68 -3.82
C VAL A 5 10.01 -15.66 -3.15
N ALA A 6 10.36 -14.39 -3.27
CA ALA A 6 9.70 -13.27 -2.61
C ALA A 6 9.41 -12.17 -3.62
N PHE A 7 8.32 -12.32 -4.37
CA PHE A 7 7.96 -11.41 -5.46
C PHE A 7 6.83 -10.48 -5.05
N ASP A 8 6.86 -9.26 -5.58
CA ASP A 8 5.70 -8.39 -5.68
C ASP A 8 4.84 -8.77 -6.89
N ALA A 9 3.66 -8.17 -7.01
CA ALA A 9 2.81 -8.31 -8.18
C ALA A 9 3.47 -7.75 -9.46
N PHE A 10 3.21 -8.43 -10.57
CA PHE A 10 3.53 -7.96 -11.90
C PHE A 10 2.28 -7.25 -12.42
N LYS A 11 2.16 -5.95 -12.12
CA LYS A 11 0.94 -5.15 -12.36
C LYS A 11 0.32 -5.41 -13.74
N GLY A 12 -0.96 -5.77 -13.74
CA GLY A 12 -1.72 -6.13 -14.96
C GLY A 12 -1.41 -7.51 -15.55
N SER A 13 -0.70 -8.39 -14.83
CA SER A 13 -0.30 -9.71 -15.32
C SER A 13 -0.40 -10.80 -14.25
N LEU A 14 0.47 -10.79 -13.24
CA LEU A 14 0.51 -11.82 -12.18
C LEU A 14 0.35 -11.18 -10.81
N THR A 15 -0.41 -11.82 -9.94
CA THR A 15 -0.36 -11.56 -8.50
C THR A 15 1.01 -11.98 -7.92
N ALA A 16 1.35 -11.47 -6.74
CA ALA A 16 2.57 -11.86 -6.03
C ALA A 16 2.62 -13.39 -5.79
N ALA A 17 1.48 -14.00 -5.46
CA ALA A 17 1.35 -15.45 -5.26
C ALA A 17 1.62 -16.23 -6.56
N GLU A 18 1.01 -15.82 -7.67
CA GLU A 18 1.23 -16.45 -8.99
C GLU A 18 2.68 -16.31 -9.46
N ALA A 19 3.30 -15.16 -9.23
CA ALA A 19 4.71 -14.94 -9.54
C ALA A 19 5.63 -15.87 -8.72
N CYS A 20 5.39 -15.98 -7.41
CA CYS A 20 6.11 -16.90 -6.54
C CYS A 20 5.95 -18.36 -7.01
N GLU A 21 4.72 -18.78 -7.32
CA GLU A 21 4.46 -20.14 -7.81
C GLU A 21 5.12 -20.41 -9.15
N ALA A 22 5.08 -19.47 -10.09
CA ALA A 22 5.75 -19.58 -11.38
C ALA A 22 7.26 -19.76 -11.22
N ALA A 23 7.92 -18.93 -10.41
CA ALA A 23 9.34 -19.07 -10.11
C ALA A 23 9.64 -20.42 -9.44
N ALA A 24 8.81 -20.86 -8.50
CA ALA A 24 8.98 -22.13 -7.82
C ALA A 24 8.84 -23.34 -8.75
N ARG A 25 7.88 -23.33 -9.68
CA ARG A 25 7.77 -24.35 -10.74
C ARG A 25 9.06 -24.44 -11.55
N GLY A 26 9.61 -23.29 -11.95
CA GLY A 26 10.88 -23.20 -12.67
C GLY A 26 12.06 -23.81 -11.89
N ILE A 27 12.22 -23.42 -10.63
CA ILE A 27 13.30 -23.90 -9.76
C ILE A 27 13.21 -25.42 -9.56
N ARG A 28 12.02 -25.95 -9.23
CA ARG A 28 11.81 -27.38 -8.99
C ARG A 28 12.04 -28.22 -10.25
N GLY A 29 11.65 -27.71 -11.42
CA GLY A 29 11.90 -28.38 -12.70
C GLY A 29 13.39 -28.45 -13.07
N ALA A 30 14.17 -27.44 -12.69
CA ALA A 30 15.59 -27.35 -13.02
C ALA A 30 16.51 -28.04 -12.02
N VAL A 31 16.10 -28.10 -10.74
CA VAL A 31 16.87 -28.70 -9.65
C VAL A 31 15.97 -29.69 -8.89
N PRO A 32 16.00 -30.98 -9.24
CA PRO A 32 15.24 -32.00 -8.52
C PRO A 32 15.57 -32.02 -7.03
N GLY A 33 14.55 -32.07 -6.18
CA GLY A 33 14.70 -32.03 -4.72
C GLY A 33 15.02 -30.63 -4.16
N ALA A 34 14.82 -29.56 -4.94
CA ALA A 34 14.86 -28.20 -4.38
C ALA A 34 13.69 -27.97 -3.42
N GLU A 35 14.00 -27.46 -2.23
CA GLU A 35 13.04 -26.87 -1.31
C GLU A 35 12.84 -25.43 -1.72
N VAL A 36 11.60 -25.04 -2.00
CA VAL A 36 11.26 -23.67 -2.40
C VAL A 36 10.21 -23.13 -1.45
N VAL A 37 10.57 -22.05 -0.75
CA VAL A 37 9.70 -21.33 0.17
C VAL A 37 9.13 -20.12 -0.54
N LEU A 38 7.80 -20.03 -0.58
CA LEU A 38 7.08 -18.92 -1.20
C LEU A 38 6.82 -17.85 -0.14
N VAL A 39 7.17 -16.62 -0.44
CA VAL A 39 6.92 -15.47 0.42
C VAL A 39 6.34 -14.35 -0.45
N PRO A 40 5.07 -14.45 -0.89
CA PRO A 40 4.44 -13.37 -1.65
C PRO A 40 4.53 -12.06 -0.88
N MET A 41 5.03 -11.02 -1.54
CA MET A 41 5.29 -9.71 -0.97
C MET A 41 4.29 -8.69 -1.52
N ALA A 42 4.13 -7.59 -0.81
CA ALA A 42 3.43 -6.40 -1.28
C ALA A 42 4.02 -5.15 -0.59
N ASP A 43 3.59 -3.97 -1.01
CA ASP A 43 4.06 -2.68 -0.50
C ASP A 43 2.95 -1.78 0.07
N GLY A 44 1.74 -2.32 0.28
CA GLY A 44 0.58 -1.55 0.74
C GLY A 44 -0.23 -0.91 -0.40
N GLY A 45 0.17 -1.14 -1.65
CA GLY A 45 -0.59 -0.83 -2.85
C GLY A 45 -1.72 -1.82 -3.16
N GLU A 46 -2.28 -1.70 -4.36
CA GLU A 46 -3.31 -2.60 -4.89
C GLU A 46 -2.84 -4.07 -4.88
N GLY A 47 -3.71 -4.98 -4.45
CA GLY A 47 -3.42 -6.42 -4.38
C GLY A 47 -2.70 -6.86 -3.11
N SER A 48 -2.38 -5.91 -2.22
CA SER A 48 -1.83 -6.18 -0.90
C SER A 48 -2.78 -7.01 -0.04
N LEU A 49 -4.10 -6.78 -0.12
CA LEU A 49 -5.09 -7.59 0.60
C LEU A 49 -5.07 -9.06 0.17
N ASP A 50 -4.98 -9.34 -1.14
CA ASP A 50 -4.95 -10.71 -1.64
C ASP A 50 -3.67 -11.45 -1.18
N ALA A 51 -2.53 -10.75 -1.13
CA ALA A 51 -1.28 -11.30 -0.59
C ALA A 51 -1.39 -11.66 0.91
N LEU A 52 -2.20 -10.92 1.67
CA LEU A 52 -2.46 -11.18 3.09
C LEU A 52 -3.43 -12.35 3.28
N LEU A 53 -4.56 -12.34 2.57
CA LEU A 53 -5.56 -13.42 2.64
C LEU A 53 -4.98 -14.78 2.24
N ALA A 54 -4.01 -14.80 1.31
CA ALA A 54 -3.29 -16.01 0.94
C ALA A 54 -2.49 -16.64 2.11
N ARG A 55 -2.20 -15.88 3.17
CA ARG A 55 -1.47 -16.35 4.36
C ARG A 55 -2.39 -16.86 5.47
N GLY A 56 -3.68 -16.53 5.41
CA GLY A 56 -4.66 -16.80 6.46
C GLY A 56 -5.54 -15.58 6.74
N GLY A 57 -6.40 -15.72 7.76
CA GLY A 57 -7.42 -14.72 8.10
C GLY A 57 -8.77 -15.01 7.43
N GLU A 58 -9.82 -14.44 8.01
CA GLU A 58 -11.18 -14.46 7.45
C GLU A 58 -11.33 -13.29 6.47
N GLU A 59 -11.74 -13.58 5.23
CA GLU A 59 -12.21 -12.54 4.32
C GLU A 59 -13.60 -12.08 4.76
N VAL A 60 -13.74 -10.78 4.99
CA VAL A 60 -14.99 -10.14 5.35
C VAL A 60 -15.38 -9.15 4.25
N ILE A 61 -16.68 -9.07 3.98
CA ILE A 61 -17.26 -8.15 3.01
C ILE A 61 -18.23 -7.24 3.75
N THR A 62 -18.04 -5.92 3.60
CA THR A 62 -18.92 -4.89 4.18
C THR A 62 -19.56 -4.08 3.08
N ASP A 63 -20.90 -3.97 3.09
CA ASP A 63 -21.61 -3.06 2.22
C ASP A 63 -21.35 -1.61 2.65
N THR A 64 -20.95 -0.78 1.71
CA THR A 64 -20.52 0.60 1.94
C THR A 64 -20.76 1.48 0.71
N VAL A 65 -20.13 2.64 0.65
CA VAL A 65 -20.10 3.53 -0.50
C VAL A 65 -18.68 3.74 -1.00
N ASP A 66 -18.53 4.01 -2.30
CA ASP A 66 -17.27 4.41 -2.90
C ASP A 66 -16.93 5.89 -2.60
N ALA A 67 -15.81 6.37 -3.16
CA ALA A 67 -15.34 7.73 -2.97
C ALA A 67 -16.34 8.81 -3.40
N ILE A 68 -17.30 8.52 -4.28
CA ILE A 68 -18.31 9.49 -4.75
C ILE A 68 -19.73 9.17 -4.26
N GLY A 69 -19.87 8.24 -3.31
CA GLY A 69 -21.13 7.93 -2.64
C GLY A 69 -22.00 6.87 -3.32
N ARG A 70 -21.49 6.12 -4.31
CA ARG A 70 -22.23 4.99 -4.92
C ARG A 70 -22.08 3.76 -4.05
N THR A 71 -23.14 2.96 -3.94
CA THR A 71 -23.10 1.70 -3.18
C THR A 71 -22.09 0.72 -3.79
N VAL A 72 -21.22 0.17 -2.95
CA VAL A 72 -20.24 -0.87 -3.27
C VAL A 72 -20.11 -1.83 -2.10
N SER A 73 -19.44 -2.95 -2.31
CA SER A 73 -19.03 -3.84 -1.21
C SER A 73 -17.51 -3.83 -1.13
N ALA A 74 -16.98 -3.61 0.06
CA ALA A 74 -15.54 -3.55 0.32
C ALA A 74 -15.07 -4.84 0.98
N ARG A 75 -14.01 -5.44 0.44
CA ARG A 75 -13.34 -6.61 1.01
C ARG A 75 -12.27 -6.16 2.02
N TRP A 76 -12.10 -6.91 3.10
CA TRP A 76 -11.02 -6.73 4.06
C TRP A 76 -10.74 -8.04 4.81
N ALA A 77 -9.64 -8.10 5.55
CA ALA A 77 -9.21 -9.31 6.26
C ALA A 77 -9.30 -9.14 7.78
N LEU A 78 -9.78 -10.16 8.47
CA LEU A 78 -9.75 -10.27 9.94
C LEU A 78 -8.89 -11.48 10.34
N ASP A 79 -7.76 -11.23 11.00
CA ASP A 79 -6.92 -12.27 11.59
C ASP A 79 -6.92 -12.14 13.12
N GLY A 80 -7.74 -12.97 13.78
CA GLY A 80 -8.00 -12.82 15.21
C GLY A 80 -8.67 -11.48 15.52
N SER A 81 -7.96 -10.58 16.20
CA SER A 81 -8.40 -9.21 16.49
C SER A 81 -7.74 -8.14 15.62
N HIS A 82 -6.98 -8.55 14.60
CA HIS A 82 -6.30 -7.65 13.67
C HIS A 82 -7.09 -7.50 12.38
N ALA A 83 -7.66 -6.32 12.17
CA ALA A 83 -8.31 -5.96 10.93
C ALA A 83 -7.31 -5.31 9.96
N ILE A 84 -7.25 -5.82 8.73
CA ILE A 84 -6.43 -5.26 7.66
C ILE A 84 -7.35 -4.81 6.53
N ILE A 85 -7.38 -3.50 6.30
CA ILE A 85 -8.33 -2.84 5.43
C ILE A 85 -7.57 -2.11 4.33
N GLU A 86 -7.89 -2.42 3.08
CA GLU A 86 -7.35 -1.71 1.93
C GLU A 86 -8.26 -0.53 1.56
N LEU A 87 -7.74 0.69 1.63
CA LEU A 87 -8.52 1.91 1.39
C LEU A 87 -9.17 1.90 0.00
N ALA A 88 -8.48 1.35 -1.00
CA ALA A 88 -8.96 1.29 -2.37
C ALA A 88 -10.27 0.50 -2.55
N GLN A 89 -10.67 -0.31 -1.56
CA GLN A 89 -11.92 -1.07 -1.60
C GLN A 89 -13.16 -0.21 -1.35
N ALA A 90 -13.00 0.95 -0.70
CA ALA A 90 -14.09 1.90 -0.42
C ALA A 90 -13.82 3.31 -0.95
N ALA A 91 -12.58 3.64 -1.28
CA ALA A 91 -12.18 4.97 -1.73
C ALA A 91 -11.11 4.90 -2.83
N GLY A 92 -11.14 3.87 -3.67
CA GLY A 92 -10.15 3.63 -4.72
C GLY A 92 -10.39 4.43 -5.99
N LEU A 93 -9.31 4.93 -6.60
CA LEU A 93 -9.35 5.59 -7.90
C LEU A 93 -9.92 4.69 -9.00
N PRO A 94 -9.51 3.41 -9.13
CA PRO A 94 -10.06 2.52 -10.16
C PRO A 94 -11.58 2.31 -10.07
N GLN A 95 -12.17 2.49 -8.88
CA GLN A 95 -13.62 2.34 -8.69
C GLN A 95 -14.40 3.48 -9.34
N VAL A 96 -13.81 4.66 -9.53
CA VAL A 96 -14.49 5.89 -9.98
C VAL A 96 -13.98 6.43 -11.32
N GLU A 97 -13.07 5.72 -11.99
CA GLU A 97 -12.53 6.08 -13.31
C GLU A 97 -13.55 5.90 -14.46
N ASP A 98 -14.68 5.25 -14.19
CA ASP A 98 -15.79 5.11 -15.14
C ASP A 98 -16.59 6.40 -15.37
N VAL A 99 -16.35 7.43 -14.53
CA VAL A 99 -16.99 8.75 -14.61
C VAL A 99 -15.94 9.87 -14.54
N PRO A 100 -16.29 11.13 -14.90
CA PRO A 100 -15.39 12.25 -14.67
C PRO A 100 -14.99 12.33 -13.18
N LEU A 101 -13.68 12.34 -12.94
CA LEU A 101 -13.10 12.37 -11.60
C LEU A 101 -13.53 13.63 -10.83
N ARG A 102 -13.71 13.46 -9.52
CA ARG A 102 -14.32 14.45 -8.61
C ARG A 102 -13.39 14.76 -7.43
N PRO A 103 -12.23 15.40 -7.67
CA PRO A 103 -11.16 15.53 -6.67
C PRO A 103 -11.55 16.37 -5.45
N LEU A 104 -12.54 17.27 -5.57
CA LEU A 104 -13.03 18.08 -4.47
C LEU A 104 -14.11 17.36 -3.65
N GLU A 105 -14.93 16.51 -4.27
CA GLU A 105 -16.04 15.82 -3.61
C GLU A 105 -15.69 14.42 -3.10
N ALA A 106 -14.64 13.80 -3.65
CA ALA A 106 -14.23 12.45 -3.30
C ALA A 106 -13.93 12.32 -1.79
N SER A 107 -14.59 11.36 -1.13
CA SER A 107 -14.67 11.24 0.32
C SER A 107 -14.28 9.85 0.83
N THR A 108 -13.71 9.78 2.03
CA THR A 108 -13.36 8.54 2.72
C THR A 108 -14.49 7.99 3.60
N ALA A 109 -15.72 8.51 3.46
CA ALA A 109 -16.86 8.10 4.31
C ALA A 109 -17.13 6.59 4.27
N GLY A 110 -17.01 5.96 3.09
CA GLY A 110 -17.21 4.52 2.95
C GLY A 110 -16.20 3.67 3.73
N LEU A 111 -14.97 4.15 3.87
CA LEU A 111 -13.94 3.49 4.70
C LEU A 111 -14.36 3.45 6.17
N GLY A 112 -15.09 4.46 6.63
CA GLY A 112 -15.63 4.50 7.99
C GLY A 112 -16.58 3.35 8.31
N ALA A 113 -17.44 2.96 7.38
CA ALA A 113 -18.33 1.81 7.57
C ALA A 113 -17.54 0.49 7.71
N VAL A 114 -16.46 0.34 6.93
CA VAL A 114 -15.58 -0.84 6.99
C VAL A 114 -14.84 -0.91 8.32
N VAL A 115 -14.31 0.21 8.79
CA VAL A 115 -13.65 0.29 10.11
C VAL A 115 -14.63 -0.02 11.24
N LEU A 116 -15.86 0.53 11.19
CA LEU A 116 -16.87 0.25 12.20
C LEU A 116 -17.25 -1.23 12.24
N ASP A 117 -17.45 -1.89 11.09
CA ASP A 117 -17.71 -3.33 11.02
C ASP A 117 -16.54 -4.14 11.61
N ALA A 118 -15.30 -3.74 11.35
CA ALA A 118 -14.13 -4.35 11.97
C ALA A 118 -14.13 -4.22 13.50
N LEU A 119 -14.43 -3.03 14.03
CA LEU A 119 -14.53 -2.80 15.47
C LEU A 119 -15.72 -3.53 16.12
N ASP A 120 -16.84 -3.66 15.41
CA ASP A 120 -18.02 -4.43 15.85
C ASP A 120 -17.70 -5.93 15.94
N ARG A 121 -16.78 -6.42 15.10
CA ARG A 121 -16.25 -7.78 15.13
C ARG A 121 -15.14 -7.99 16.16
N GLY A 122 -14.83 -6.97 16.96
CA GLY A 122 -13.89 -7.07 18.07
C GLY A 122 -12.43 -6.82 17.69
N ALA A 123 -12.16 -6.17 16.55
CA ALA A 123 -10.82 -5.76 16.21
C ALA A 123 -10.27 -4.75 17.23
N ASP A 124 -9.08 -5.00 17.77
CA ASP A 124 -8.33 -4.09 18.65
C ASP A 124 -7.06 -3.56 17.97
N GLU A 125 -6.78 -4.02 16.75
CA GLU A 125 -5.70 -3.60 15.90
C GLU A 125 -6.23 -3.37 14.49
N VAL A 126 -5.95 -2.19 13.93
CA VAL A 126 -6.41 -1.78 12.61
C VAL A 126 -5.22 -1.36 11.77
N THR A 127 -4.97 -2.09 10.69
CA THR A 127 -4.03 -1.70 9.65
C THR A 127 -4.80 -1.14 8.46
N LEU A 128 -4.54 0.10 8.08
CA LEU A 128 -5.02 0.68 6.82
C LEU A 128 -3.90 0.66 5.77
N LEU A 129 -4.17 0.05 4.63
CA LEU A 129 -3.31 0.10 3.44
C LEU A 129 -3.74 1.31 2.60
N LEU A 130 -2.85 2.29 2.43
CA LEU A 130 -3.18 3.62 1.88
C LEU A 130 -2.92 3.79 0.38
N GLY A 131 -2.72 2.69 -0.34
CA GLY A 131 -2.56 2.70 -1.80
C GLY A 131 -3.84 3.05 -2.56
N GLY A 132 -3.67 3.59 -3.77
CA GLY A 132 -4.75 3.64 -4.78
C GLY A 132 -5.92 4.59 -4.52
N SER A 133 -5.81 5.57 -3.61
CA SER A 133 -6.92 6.46 -3.24
C SER A 133 -7.44 7.36 -4.37
N ALA A 134 -8.76 7.60 -4.42
CA ALA A 134 -9.40 8.65 -5.20
C ALA A 134 -9.51 10.00 -4.46
N THR A 135 -9.26 10.02 -3.15
CA THR A 135 -9.68 11.09 -2.24
C THR A 135 -8.54 12.04 -1.88
N THR A 136 -8.86 13.30 -1.56
CA THR A 136 -7.93 14.27 -0.93
C THR A 136 -8.68 15.03 0.17
N ASP A 137 -9.29 14.30 1.10
CA ASP A 137 -10.18 14.82 2.13
C ASP A 137 -9.58 14.79 3.55
N GLY A 138 -8.28 14.51 3.69
CA GLY A 138 -7.62 14.44 5.00
C GLY A 138 -8.13 13.29 5.89
N GLY A 139 -8.90 12.33 5.36
CA GLY A 139 -9.60 11.33 6.17
C GLY A 139 -10.85 11.88 6.87
N ALA A 140 -11.35 13.06 6.47
CA ALA A 140 -12.50 13.70 7.10
C ALA A 140 -13.78 12.84 7.03
N GLY A 141 -14.00 12.12 5.93
CA GLY A 141 -15.11 11.19 5.81
C GLY A 141 -15.01 10.04 6.83
N LEU A 142 -13.83 9.42 6.94
CA LEU A 142 -13.54 8.38 7.93
C LEU A 142 -13.71 8.90 9.36
N LEU A 143 -13.12 10.05 9.69
CA LEU A 143 -13.24 10.66 11.01
C LEU A 143 -14.70 10.94 11.38
N SER A 144 -15.49 11.45 10.42
CA SER A 144 -16.91 11.72 10.62
C SER A 144 -17.72 10.46 10.91
N ALA A 145 -17.46 9.39 10.14
CA ALA A 145 -18.09 8.10 10.36
C ALA A 145 -17.78 7.51 11.75
N LEU A 146 -16.57 7.78 12.26
CA LEU A 146 -16.14 7.39 13.60
C LEU A 146 -16.59 8.37 14.71
N GLY A 147 -17.46 9.33 14.41
CA GLY A 147 -18.08 10.20 15.42
C GLY A 147 -17.46 11.59 15.58
N ALA A 148 -16.41 11.94 14.80
CA ALA A 148 -15.94 13.32 14.78
C ALA A 148 -16.96 14.24 14.09
N ARG A 149 -17.08 15.48 14.55
CA ARG A 149 -17.98 16.48 13.98
C ARG A 149 -17.19 17.60 13.35
N LEU A 150 -17.29 17.71 12.03
CA LEU A 150 -16.68 18.79 11.25
C LEU A 150 -17.77 19.78 10.82
N THR A 151 -17.70 21.01 11.34
CA THR A 151 -18.73 22.02 11.05
C THR A 151 -18.14 23.34 10.56
N ASP A 152 -18.94 24.06 9.78
CA ASP A 152 -18.66 25.44 9.40
C ASP A 152 -18.83 26.42 10.59
N ALA A 153 -18.57 27.71 10.36
CA ALA A 153 -18.68 28.74 11.39
C ALA A 153 -20.13 28.97 11.89
N SER A 154 -21.13 28.44 11.20
CA SER A 154 -22.53 28.47 11.62
C SER A 154 -22.96 27.21 12.40
N GLY A 155 -22.02 26.28 12.63
CA GLY A 155 -22.28 25.02 13.32
C GLY A 155 -22.96 23.95 12.45
N ARG A 156 -23.03 24.14 11.13
CA ARG A 156 -23.60 23.15 10.20
C ARG A 156 -22.51 22.20 9.71
N PRO A 157 -22.82 20.90 9.49
CA PRO A 157 -21.86 19.97 8.91
C PRO A 157 -21.31 20.47 7.57
N VAL A 158 -20.01 20.31 7.37
CA VAL A 158 -19.39 20.62 6.07
C VAL A 158 -19.75 19.54 5.04
N PRO A 159 -19.81 19.88 3.74
CA PRO A 159 -19.95 18.87 2.69
C PRO A 159 -18.81 17.84 2.71
N PRO A 160 -19.04 16.62 2.22
CA PRO A 160 -17.98 15.61 2.10
C PRO A 160 -16.89 16.04 1.09
N GLY A 161 -15.72 15.40 1.22
CA GLY A 161 -14.58 15.61 0.34
C GLY A 161 -13.68 16.78 0.74
N GLY A 162 -12.52 16.87 0.08
CA GLY A 162 -11.50 17.89 0.36
C GLY A 162 -11.96 19.32 0.11
N GLY A 163 -12.89 19.52 -0.83
CA GLY A 163 -13.49 20.83 -1.08
C GLY A 163 -14.29 21.35 0.12
N GLY A 164 -14.99 20.45 0.84
CA GLY A 164 -15.75 20.81 2.04
C GLY A 164 -14.88 21.32 3.17
N LEU A 165 -13.62 20.86 3.27
CA LEU A 165 -12.65 21.31 4.26
C LEU A 165 -12.29 22.80 4.13
N ALA A 166 -12.48 23.41 2.96
CA ALA A 166 -12.29 24.86 2.81
C ALA A 166 -13.25 25.67 3.71
N ALA A 167 -14.40 25.10 4.06
CA ALA A 167 -15.42 25.72 4.91
C ALA A 167 -15.33 25.30 6.39
N VAL A 168 -14.46 24.35 6.75
CA VAL A 168 -14.41 23.85 8.13
C VAL A 168 -13.89 24.93 9.09
N ALA A 169 -14.61 25.13 10.18
CA ALA A 169 -14.26 26.10 11.22
C ALA A 169 -14.05 25.42 12.58
N HIS A 170 -14.70 24.28 12.80
CA HIS A 170 -14.63 23.53 14.05
C HIS A 170 -14.50 22.04 13.76
N LEU A 171 -13.61 21.38 14.52
CA LEU A 171 -13.48 19.94 14.61
C LEU A 171 -13.69 19.56 16.08
N ASP A 172 -14.71 18.75 16.33
CA ASP A 172 -15.03 18.20 17.65
C ASP A 172 -14.87 16.68 17.61
N VAL A 173 -14.11 16.14 18.55
CA VAL A 173 -13.78 14.72 18.66
C VAL A 173 -14.25 14.12 20.00
N ALA A 174 -15.15 14.80 20.72
CA ALA A 174 -15.66 14.34 22.00
C ALA A 174 -16.36 12.97 21.88
N ASP A 175 -17.19 12.81 20.85
CA ASP A 175 -17.99 11.61 20.60
C ASP A 175 -17.31 10.60 19.65
N PHE A 176 -15.99 10.72 19.45
CA PHE A 176 -15.25 9.77 18.64
C PHE A 176 -15.31 8.36 19.25
N ASP A 177 -15.51 7.33 18.43
CA ASP A 177 -15.70 5.94 18.86
C ASP A 177 -14.56 5.50 19.79
N ALA A 178 -14.91 5.13 21.02
CA ALA A 178 -13.94 4.79 22.06
C ALA A 178 -13.10 3.56 21.70
N ARG A 179 -13.66 2.61 20.92
CA ARG A 179 -12.94 1.44 20.43
C ARG A 179 -11.93 1.84 19.38
N ALA A 180 -12.33 2.71 18.44
CA ALA A 180 -11.42 3.27 17.45
C ALA A 180 -10.27 4.03 18.12
N ARG A 181 -10.55 4.81 19.17
CA ARG A 181 -9.53 5.54 19.95
C ARG A 181 -8.56 4.61 20.68
N ALA A 182 -9.05 3.48 21.19
CA ALA A 182 -8.24 2.52 21.96
C ALA A 182 -7.48 1.51 21.10
N ALA A 183 -7.91 1.27 19.86
CA ALA A 183 -7.28 0.32 18.95
C ALA A 183 -5.85 0.74 18.59
N ARG A 184 -5.00 -0.23 18.27
CA ARG A 184 -3.66 0.01 17.71
C ARG A 184 -3.78 0.27 16.21
N TRP A 185 -3.34 1.44 15.76
CA TRP A 185 -3.43 1.82 14.35
C TRP A 185 -2.08 1.75 13.64
N ARG A 186 -2.07 1.15 12.45
CA ARG A 186 -0.96 1.29 11.49
C ARG A 186 -1.46 1.79 10.16
N PHE A 187 -0.77 2.78 9.61
CA PHE A 187 -1.02 3.37 8.31
C PHE A 187 0.11 2.96 7.38
N VAL A 188 -0.18 2.04 6.46
CA VAL A 188 0.82 1.41 5.61
C VAL A 188 0.88 2.16 4.28
N THR A 189 2.06 2.68 3.93
CA THR A 189 2.29 3.41 2.70
C THR A 189 3.73 3.29 2.22
N ASP A 190 3.95 3.51 0.93
CA ASP A 190 5.25 3.50 0.24
C ASP A 190 5.76 4.92 -0.08
N VAL A 191 5.02 5.96 0.31
CA VAL A 191 5.40 7.36 0.08
C VAL A 191 5.71 8.10 1.37
N ASP A 192 6.64 9.05 1.30
CA ASP A 192 7.06 9.88 2.43
C ASP A 192 6.44 11.29 2.41
N ALA A 193 5.51 11.55 1.48
CA ALA A 193 4.89 12.86 1.29
C ALA A 193 4.28 13.40 2.61
N PRO A 194 4.63 14.63 3.05
CA PRO A 194 3.94 15.28 4.15
C PRO A 194 2.49 15.61 3.76
N LEU A 195 1.70 16.12 4.69
CA LEU A 195 0.30 16.44 4.42
C LEU A 195 0.14 17.52 3.34
N THR A 196 0.90 18.62 3.45
CA THR A 196 0.74 19.83 2.63
C THR A 196 2.06 20.31 2.00
N GLY A 197 1.96 21.32 1.12
CA GLY A 197 3.08 21.97 0.47
C GLY A 197 3.50 21.34 -0.85
N PRO A 198 4.65 21.73 -1.43
CA PRO A 198 5.05 21.32 -2.78
C PRO A 198 5.27 19.82 -2.96
N ARG A 199 5.52 19.10 -1.86
CA ARG A 199 5.64 17.63 -1.83
C ARG A 199 4.44 16.98 -1.12
N GLY A 200 3.40 17.74 -0.82
CA GLY A 200 2.25 17.30 -0.03
C GLY A 200 1.21 16.53 -0.84
N ALA A 201 0.16 16.09 -0.14
CA ALA A 201 -0.87 15.21 -0.68
C ALA A 201 -1.51 15.75 -1.98
N ALA A 202 -1.97 17.00 -1.94
CA ALA A 202 -2.66 17.63 -3.07
C ALA A 202 -1.70 17.90 -4.24
N ALA A 203 -0.48 18.39 -3.96
CA ALA A 203 0.48 18.75 -4.99
C ALA A 203 1.00 17.54 -5.77
N VAL A 204 1.31 16.45 -5.07
CA VAL A 204 1.91 15.25 -5.66
C VAL A 204 0.84 14.32 -6.25
N PHE A 205 -0.26 14.09 -5.54
CA PHE A 205 -1.25 13.06 -5.92
C PHE A 205 -2.59 13.62 -6.38
N GLY A 206 -2.85 14.92 -6.23
CA GLY A 206 -4.07 15.55 -6.74
C GLY A 206 -4.23 15.44 -8.27
N PRO A 207 -3.19 15.69 -9.09
CA PRO A 207 -3.32 15.67 -10.55
C PRO A 207 -3.79 14.33 -11.12
N GLN A 208 -3.28 13.20 -10.61
CA GLN A 208 -3.72 11.87 -11.05
C GLN A 208 -5.18 11.56 -10.63
N LYS A 209 -5.70 12.25 -9.61
CA LYS A 209 -7.10 12.17 -9.15
C LYS A 209 -8.01 13.16 -9.89
N GLY A 210 -7.50 13.84 -10.93
CA GLY A 210 -8.24 14.80 -11.75
C GLY A 210 -8.18 16.25 -11.29
N ALA A 211 -7.39 16.59 -10.25
CA ALA A 211 -7.31 17.97 -9.76
C ALA A 211 -6.54 18.87 -10.73
N SER A 212 -7.17 19.96 -11.14
CA SER A 212 -6.52 21.09 -11.80
C SER A 212 -5.57 21.81 -10.85
N ARG A 213 -4.72 22.70 -11.39
CA ARG A 213 -3.78 23.50 -10.58
C ARG A 213 -4.48 24.36 -9.52
N ASP A 214 -5.70 24.83 -9.80
CA ASP A 214 -6.47 25.67 -8.88
C ASP A 214 -7.10 24.82 -7.77
N GLU A 215 -7.59 23.63 -8.12
CA GLU A 215 -8.10 22.66 -7.16
C GLU A 215 -6.99 22.14 -6.25
N VAL A 216 -5.79 21.88 -6.79
CA VAL A 216 -4.61 21.52 -5.98
C VAL A 216 -4.32 22.58 -4.92
N ARG A 217 -4.30 23.87 -5.30
CA ARG A 217 -4.11 24.97 -4.34
C ARG A 217 -5.21 25.04 -3.29
N THR A 218 -6.45 24.78 -3.71
CA THR A 218 -7.62 24.78 -2.83
C THR A 218 -7.54 23.64 -1.81
N LEU A 219 -7.25 22.42 -2.27
CA LEU A 219 -7.09 21.22 -1.44
C LEU A 219 -5.93 21.37 -0.46
N ASP A 220 -4.78 21.86 -0.90
CA ASP A 220 -3.61 22.05 -0.04
C ASP A 220 -3.89 23.03 1.11
N ALA A 221 -4.54 24.16 0.81
CA ALA A 221 -4.95 25.14 1.82
C ALA A 221 -6.04 24.59 2.76
N ALA A 222 -6.95 23.77 2.23
CA ALA A 222 -7.99 23.14 3.03
C ALA A 222 -7.42 22.09 3.99
N LEU A 223 -6.43 21.31 3.56
CA LEU A 223 -5.70 20.35 4.39
C LEU A 223 -4.86 21.05 5.48
N ASP A 224 -4.19 22.17 5.19
CA ASP A 224 -3.45 22.94 6.20
C ASP A 224 -4.40 23.47 7.27
N ARG A 225 -5.54 24.03 6.87
CA ARG A 225 -6.61 24.46 7.79
C ARG A 225 -7.10 23.30 8.64
N PHE A 226 -7.41 22.16 8.02
CA PHE A 226 -7.89 20.98 8.73
C PHE A 226 -6.88 20.45 9.74
N ALA A 227 -5.59 20.42 9.40
CA ALA A 227 -4.52 20.01 10.29
C ALA A 227 -4.38 20.94 11.50
N ARG A 228 -4.49 22.26 11.31
CA ARG A 228 -4.47 23.24 12.42
C ARG A 228 -5.64 23.03 13.39
N LEU A 229 -6.84 22.85 12.84
CA LEU A 229 -8.03 22.55 13.67
C LEU A 229 -7.89 21.21 14.41
N GLY A 230 -7.31 20.21 13.77
CA GLY A 230 -6.93 18.94 14.41
C GLY A 230 -5.94 19.13 15.55
N ALA A 231 -4.89 19.90 15.33
CA ALA A 231 -3.88 20.20 16.34
C ALA A 231 -4.49 20.91 17.56
N ASP A 232 -5.33 21.92 17.32
CA ASP A 232 -6.03 22.65 18.37
C ASP A 232 -6.99 21.74 19.17
N ALA A 233 -7.77 20.91 18.49
CA ALA A 233 -8.73 19.98 19.12
C ALA A 233 -8.04 18.91 19.98
N LEU A 234 -6.81 18.51 19.60
CA LEU A 234 -6.03 17.49 20.30
C LEU A 234 -5.04 18.07 21.31
N GLY A 235 -4.81 19.38 21.29
CA GLY A 235 -3.80 20.04 22.13
C GLY A 235 -2.35 19.65 21.77
N VAL A 236 -2.08 19.42 20.48
CA VAL A 236 -0.75 19.03 19.96
C VAL A 236 -0.20 20.09 19.00
N ASP A 237 1.08 19.96 18.64
CA ASP A 237 1.68 20.82 17.61
C ASP A 237 1.16 20.42 16.22
N ALA A 238 0.78 21.39 15.39
CA ALA A 238 0.37 21.16 14.01
C ALA A 238 1.46 20.47 13.17
N ALA A 239 2.74 20.72 13.46
CA ALA A 239 3.85 20.02 12.81
C ALA A 239 3.79 18.49 13.00
N SER A 240 3.25 18.01 14.13
CA SER A 240 3.06 16.58 14.41
C SER A 240 1.96 15.91 13.56
N ILE A 241 1.19 16.70 12.81
CA ILE A 241 0.17 16.26 11.86
C ILE A 241 0.65 16.51 10.42
N VAL A 242 1.23 17.68 10.16
CA VAL A 242 1.59 18.14 8.81
C VAL A 242 2.89 17.53 8.31
N ASP A 243 3.94 17.52 9.13
CA ASP A 243 5.32 17.22 8.71
C ASP A 243 5.69 15.74 8.87
N VAL A 244 4.76 14.91 9.35
CA VAL A 244 4.99 13.48 9.50
C VAL A 244 5.20 12.84 8.13
N PRO A 245 6.32 12.15 7.88
CA PRO A 245 6.56 11.46 6.63
C PRO A 245 5.43 10.45 6.34
N GLY A 246 4.83 10.56 5.15
CA GLY A 246 3.72 9.73 4.71
C GLY A 246 2.34 10.17 5.23
N ALA A 247 2.23 11.25 6.01
CA ALA A 247 0.94 11.80 6.43
C ALA A 247 0.07 12.26 5.25
N GLY A 248 0.68 12.59 4.10
CA GLY A 248 -0.02 12.94 2.87
C GLY A 248 -0.52 11.74 2.06
N ALA A 249 -0.18 10.51 2.46
CA ALA A 249 -0.65 9.30 1.80
C ALA A 249 -2.19 9.23 1.81
N ALA A 250 -2.75 8.64 0.76
CA ALA A 250 -4.19 8.57 0.52
C ALA A 250 -4.95 9.91 0.66
N GLY A 251 -4.32 11.04 0.35
CA GLY A 251 -4.99 12.33 0.46
C GLY A 251 -5.09 12.85 1.89
N GLY A 252 -4.24 12.37 2.81
CA GLY A 252 -4.15 12.86 4.17
C GLY A 252 -4.81 11.99 5.23
N VAL A 253 -5.22 10.76 4.91
CA VAL A 253 -5.98 9.90 5.86
C VAL A 253 -5.23 9.65 7.17
N ALA A 254 -3.90 9.48 7.08
CA ALA A 254 -3.04 9.25 8.25
C ALA A 254 -2.65 10.55 8.99
N SER A 255 -3.27 11.69 8.71
CA SER A 255 -2.92 12.96 9.35
C SER A 255 -3.54 13.09 10.75
N VAL A 256 -4.74 13.67 10.85
CA VAL A 256 -5.44 13.91 12.12
C VAL A 256 -5.80 12.61 12.82
N LEU A 257 -6.19 11.58 12.06
CA LEU A 257 -6.55 10.28 12.64
C LEU A 257 -5.38 9.66 13.41
N ARG A 258 -4.16 9.73 12.87
CA ARG A 258 -2.95 9.26 13.55
C ARG A 258 -2.72 10.01 14.85
N ALA A 259 -2.79 11.34 14.83
CA ALA A 259 -2.61 12.15 16.04
C ALA A 259 -3.70 11.87 17.09
N LEU A 260 -4.92 11.53 16.65
CA LEU A 260 -6.05 11.20 17.51
C LEU A 260 -5.95 9.80 18.14
N THR A 261 -5.41 8.81 17.42
CA THR A 261 -5.34 7.41 17.87
C THR A 261 -3.96 6.98 18.37
N GLY A 262 -2.93 7.81 18.17
CA GLY A 262 -1.55 7.47 18.47
C GLY A 262 -0.95 6.44 17.50
N GLY A 263 -1.53 6.28 16.31
CA GLY A 263 -1.05 5.32 15.31
C GLY A 263 0.29 5.67 14.68
N ASP A 264 0.84 4.72 13.93
CA ASP A 264 2.13 4.88 13.24
C ASP A 264 1.99 4.77 11.72
N VAL A 265 2.72 5.62 11.01
CA VAL A 265 2.93 5.47 9.57
C VAL A 265 4.11 4.53 9.37
N VAL A 266 3.88 3.43 8.66
CA VAL A 266 4.87 2.37 8.46
C VAL A 266 5.12 2.13 6.97
N ALA A 267 6.38 1.87 6.64
CA ALA A 267 6.79 1.56 5.27
C ALA A 267 6.21 0.21 4.84
N GLY A 268 5.46 0.20 3.73
CA GLY A 268 4.68 -0.96 3.34
C GLY A 268 5.47 -2.22 3.07
N GLY A 269 6.55 -2.15 2.28
CA GLY A 269 7.37 -3.33 2.02
C GLY A 269 8.00 -3.91 3.29
N ALA A 270 8.42 -3.05 4.24
CA ALA A 270 9.01 -3.49 5.50
C ALA A 270 7.98 -4.17 6.41
N TRP A 271 6.80 -3.57 6.55
CA TRP A 271 5.69 -4.13 7.32
C TRP A 271 5.24 -5.47 6.74
N PHE A 272 5.11 -5.56 5.41
CA PHE A 272 4.80 -6.81 4.73
C PHE A 272 5.89 -7.86 4.92
N ALA A 273 7.18 -7.50 4.88
CA ALA A 273 8.27 -8.45 5.08
C ALA A 273 8.25 -9.08 6.49
N GLU A 274 7.97 -8.26 7.51
CA GLU A 274 7.81 -8.72 8.88
C GLU A 274 6.63 -9.67 8.99
N LEU A 275 5.45 -9.22 8.53
CA LEU A 275 4.23 -10.02 8.56
C LEU A 275 4.37 -11.30 7.76
N ALA A 276 5.11 -11.27 6.65
CA ALA A 276 5.36 -12.41 5.78
C ALA A 276 6.32 -13.44 6.38
N GLY A 277 7.06 -13.08 7.42
CA GLY A 277 8.13 -13.91 8.00
C GLY A 277 9.35 -14.00 7.09
N LEU A 278 9.61 -12.97 6.26
CA LEU A 278 10.66 -12.99 5.23
C LEU A 278 12.05 -13.26 5.82
N ASP A 279 12.39 -12.60 6.93
CA ASP A 279 13.73 -12.73 7.52
C ASP A 279 13.99 -14.16 8.04
N ALA A 280 12.97 -14.80 8.63
CA ALA A 280 13.04 -16.20 9.04
C ALA A 280 13.10 -17.15 7.84
N ALA A 281 12.35 -16.87 6.77
CA ALA A 281 12.40 -17.66 5.55
C ALA A 281 13.79 -17.63 4.89
N ILE A 282 14.46 -16.48 4.92
CA ILE A 282 15.79 -16.28 4.32
C ILE A 282 16.92 -16.90 5.15
N ALA A 283 16.75 -17.10 6.46
CA ALA A 283 17.83 -17.50 7.38
C ALA A 283 18.68 -18.69 6.89
N ASP A 284 18.03 -19.74 6.35
CA ASP A 284 18.69 -20.95 5.83
C ASP A 284 18.65 -21.04 4.29
N ALA A 285 18.36 -19.93 3.61
CA ALA A 285 18.25 -19.91 2.16
C ALA A 285 19.63 -19.93 1.48
N GLN A 286 19.69 -20.58 0.33
CA GLN A 286 20.88 -20.64 -0.51
C GLN A 286 20.80 -19.69 -1.71
N LEU A 287 19.61 -19.21 -2.00
CA LEU A 287 19.27 -18.33 -3.12
C LEU A 287 17.96 -17.62 -2.80
N VAL A 288 17.89 -16.32 -3.05
CA VAL A 288 16.65 -15.54 -3.02
C VAL A 288 16.34 -15.04 -4.43
N LEU A 289 15.11 -15.25 -4.90
CA LEU A 289 14.58 -14.59 -6.08
C LEU A 289 13.51 -13.59 -5.66
N THR A 290 13.57 -12.39 -6.20
CA THR A 290 12.58 -11.33 -5.99
C THR A 290 12.32 -10.61 -7.31
N GLY A 291 11.31 -9.76 -7.35
CA GLY A 291 11.06 -8.91 -8.49
C GLY A 291 9.67 -8.33 -8.48
N GLU A 292 9.37 -7.58 -9.53
CA GLU A 292 8.13 -6.85 -9.74
C GLU A 292 7.94 -6.60 -11.25
N GLY A 293 6.83 -5.97 -11.65
CA GLY A 293 6.55 -5.69 -13.06
C GLY A 293 7.62 -4.81 -13.74
N ARG A 294 8.21 -3.86 -13.01
CA ARG A 294 9.25 -2.95 -13.51
C ARG A 294 10.24 -2.64 -12.39
N PHE A 295 11.50 -3.02 -12.60
CA PHE A 295 12.58 -2.71 -11.68
C PHE A 295 13.32 -1.45 -12.17
N ASP A 296 13.13 -0.32 -11.47
CA ASP A 296 13.76 0.97 -11.80
C ASP A 296 14.23 1.75 -10.57
N GLY A 297 14.66 3.01 -10.75
CA GLY A 297 15.19 3.84 -9.67
C GLY A 297 14.23 4.04 -8.48
N GLN A 298 12.92 3.89 -8.67
CA GLN A 298 11.95 3.97 -7.57
C GLN A 298 11.93 2.67 -6.75
N SER A 299 12.22 1.53 -7.36
CA SER A 299 12.31 0.23 -6.69
C SER A 299 13.42 0.17 -5.63
N ALA A 300 14.43 1.03 -5.75
CA ALA A 300 15.50 1.17 -4.78
C ALA A 300 15.07 1.90 -3.48
N GLY A 301 13.92 2.57 -3.49
CA GLY A 301 13.46 3.48 -2.43
C GLY A 301 12.49 2.88 -1.41
N GLY A 302 12.73 1.67 -0.90
CA GLY A 302 11.89 1.08 0.17
C GLY A 302 10.73 0.20 -0.32
N LYS A 303 10.65 -0.07 -1.64
CA LYS A 303 9.72 -1.05 -2.23
C LYS A 303 10.18 -2.48 -2.01
N VAL A 304 9.33 -3.45 -2.35
CA VAL A 304 9.55 -4.90 -2.13
C VAL A 304 10.97 -5.34 -2.48
N VAL A 305 11.47 -5.04 -3.69
CA VAL A 305 12.80 -5.49 -4.13
C VAL A 305 13.91 -5.01 -3.18
N SER A 306 13.87 -3.73 -2.77
CA SER A 306 14.86 -3.18 -1.84
C SER A 306 14.78 -3.81 -0.44
N VAL A 307 13.58 -4.14 0.03
CA VAL A 307 13.36 -4.78 1.34
C VAL A 307 13.89 -6.21 1.33
N VAL A 308 13.58 -6.97 0.27
CA VAL A 308 14.08 -8.35 0.11
C VAL A 308 15.61 -8.34 -0.07
N HIS A 309 16.16 -7.39 -0.83
CA HIS A 309 17.59 -7.18 -0.96
C HIS A 309 18.27 -6.92 0.39
N ALA A 310 17.74 -5.99 1.19
CA ALA A 310 18.28 -5.72 2.51
C ALA A 310 18.22 -6.94 3.44
N ALA A 311 17.13 -7.70 3.40
CA ALA A 311 16.99 -8.93 4.19
C ALA A 311 17.99 -10.02 3.77
N ALA A 312 18.15 -10.26 2.47
CA ALA A 312 19.12 -11.20 1.92
C ALA A 312 20.57 -10.79 2.25
N ALA A 313 20.90 -9.51 2.11
CA ALA A 313 22.23 -8.97 2.39
C ALA A 313 22.63 -9.13 3.86
N ARG A 314 21.72 -8.86 4.81
CA ARG A 314 21.97 -9.08 6.25
C ARG A 314 22.34 -10.52 6.58
N ARG A 315 21.84 -11.48 5.80
CA ARG A 315 22.07 -12.92 5.97
C ARG A 315 23.20 -13.45 5.07
N GLY A 316 23.80 -12.61 4.21
CA GLY A 316 24.82 -13.02 3.25
C GLY A 316 24.31 -14.01 2.20
N VAL A 317 23.00 -14.03 1.93
CA VAL A 317 22.39 -14.95 0.95
C VAL A 317 22.39 -14.27 -0.42
N PRO A 318 22.85 -14.95 -1.50
CA PRO A 318 22.82 -14.37 -2.83
C PRO A 318 21.39 -14.17 -3.30
N LEU A 319 21.13 -13.00 -3.90
CA LEU A 319 19.84 -12.61 -4.44
C LEU A 319 19.92 -12.37 -5.94
N CYS A 320 18.84 -12.67 -6.65
CA CYS A 320 18.64 -12.32 -8.05
C CYS A 320 17.27 -11.66 -8.24
N VAL A 321 17.25 -10.54 -8.97
CA VAL A 321 16.02 -9.86 -9.38
C VAL A 321 15.55 -10.43 -10.71
N VAL A 322 14.26 -10.78 -10.81
CA VAL A 322 13.61 -11.17 -12.06
C VAL A 322 12.38 -10.29 -12.23
N ALA A 323 12.40 -9.35 -13.16
CA ALA A 323 11.34 -8.36 -13.32
C ALA A 323 10.77 -8.36 -14.74
N GLY A 324 9.55 -7.85 -14.90
CA GLY A 324 8.92 -7.73 -16.23
C GLY A 324 9.78 -6.90 -17.19
N SER A 325 10.34 -5.81 -16.66
CA SER A 325 11.39 -5.01 -17.29
C SER A 325 12.42 -4.57 -16.24
N VAL A 326 13.68 -4.40 -16.68
CA VAL A 326 14.80 -3.99 -15.82
C VAL A 326 15.46 -2.75 -16.39
N ASP A 327 15.57 -1.71 -15.58
CA ASP A 327 16.49 -0.60 -15.81
C ASP A 327 17.91 -1.03 -15.41
N ALA A 328 18.85 -0.95 -16.35
CA ALA A 328 20.23 -1.36 -16.14
C ALA A 328 20.95 -0.50 -15.09
N ASP A 329 20.63 0.80 -15.01
CA ASP A 329 21.25 1.71 -14.05
C ASP A 329 20.77 1.40 -12.63
N ALA A 330 19.49 1.04 -12.47
CA ALA A 330 18.95 0.60 -11.18
C ALA A 330 19.60 -0.70 -10.69
N ALA A 331 19.76 -1.68 -11.59
CA ALA A 331 20.43 -2.94 -11.27
C ALA A 331 21.91 -2.74 -10.90
N ALA A 332 22.62 -1.89 -11.65
CA ALA A 332 24.02 -1.55 -11.37
C ALA A 332 24.18 -0.82 -10.03
N ALA A 333 23.29 0.14 -9.72
CA ALA A 333 23.31 0.87 -8.46
C ALA A 333 23.05 -0.03 -7.25
N MET A 334 22.15 -1.01 -7.37
CA MET A 334 21.86 -1.98 -6.31
C MET A 334 22.94 -3.07 -6.21
N GLY A 335 23.70 -3.34 -7.27
CA GLY A 335 24.77 -4.32 -7.29
C GLY A 335 24.28 -5.78 -7.32
N VAL A 336 23.11 -6.03 -7.91
CA VAL A 336 22.47 -7.35 -7.95
C VAL A 336 22.31 -7.87 -9.38
N PRO A 337 22.42 -9.20 -9.62
CA PRO A 337 22.02 -9.80 -10.89
C PRO A 337 20.52 -9.56 -11.13
N ALA A 338 20.19 -8.96 -12.26
CA ALA A 338 18.81 -8.67 -12.64
C ALA A 338 18.49 -9.20 -14.06
N PHE A 339 17.35 -9.88 -14.20
CA PHE A 339 16.87 -10.40 -15.48
C PHE A 339 15.50 -9.82 -15.83
N SER A 340 15.38 -9.36 -17.07
CA SER A 340 14.11 -8.97 -17.67
C SER A 340 13.39 -10.21 -18.22
N LEU A 341 12.08 -10.32 -18.00
CA LEU A 341 11.25 -11.36 -18.63
C LEU A 341 11.08 -11.13 -20.13
N ALA A 342 11.15 -9.88 -20.58
CA ALA A 342 11.16 -9.56 -22.00
C ALA A 342 12.50 -9.97 -22.64
N VAL A 343 12.49 -11.08 -23.38
CA VAL A 343 13.67 -11.64 -24.08
C VAL A 343 13.97 -10.91 -25.40
N GLY A 344 13.07 -10.04 -25.84
CA GLY A 344 13.18 -9.23 -27.05
C GLY A 344 11.94 -8.37 -27.28
N PRO A 345 11.84 -7.66 -28.41
CA PRO A 345 10.66 -6.88 -28.76
C PRO A 345 9.43 -7.78 -28.86
N ALA A 346 8.42 -7.48 -28.04
CA ALA A 346 7.14 -8.18 -28.03
C ALA A 346 6.03 -7.20 -27.65
N ALA A 347 4.79 -7.53 -28.00
CA ALA A 347 3.63 -6.76 -27.58
C ALA A 347 3.38 -6.98 -26.07
N LEU A 348 2.97 -5.93 -25.37
CA LEU A 348 2.79 -5.96 -23.91
C LEU A 348 1.76 -7.01 -23.49
N ASP A 349 0.67 -7.14 -24.23
CA ASP A 349 -0.39 -8.12 -23.98
C ASP A 349 0.12 -9.56 -24.07
N ALA A 350 1.02 -9.85 -25.01
CA ALA A 350 1.67 -11.15 -25.12
C ALA A 350 2.61 -11.41 -23.93
N LEU A 351 3.43 -10.42 -23.55
CA LEU A 351 4.32 -10.52 -22.39
C LEU A 351 3.55 -10.73 -21.08
N GLN A 352 2.43 -10.02 -20.89
CA GLN A 352 1.59 -10.15 -19.70
C GLN A 352 0.90 -11.51 -19.64
N ARG A 353 0.43 -12.02 -20.79
CA ARG A 353 -0.20 -13.34 -20.88
C ARG A 353 0.78 -14.49 -20.58
N ASP A 354 1.99 -14.38 -21.11
CA ASP A 354 3.00 -15.45 -21.04
C ASP A 354 3.94 -15.28 -19.83
N ALA A 355 3.73 -14.26 -19.00
CA ALA A 355 4.62 -13.87 -17.89
C ALA A 355 4.96 -15.01 -16.95
N ALA A 356 3.99 -15.87 -16.61
CA ALA A 356 4.20 -16.99 -15.70
C ALA A 356 5.22 -18.01 -16.28
N ASP A 357 5.15 -18.29 -17.57
CA ASP A 357 6.04 -19.24 -18.24
C ASP A 357 7.43 -18.63 -18.44
N LEU A 358 7.49 -17.35 -18.80
CA LEU A 358 8.74 -16.58 -18.90
C LEU A 358 9.47 -16.53 -17.55
N LEU A 359 8.72 -16.29 -16.47
CA LEU A 359 9.26 -16.25 -15.11
C LEU A 359 9.76 -17.63 -14.67
N ALA A 360 9.00 -18.69 -14.94
CA ALA A 360 9.43 -20.06 -14.65
C ALA A 360 10.72 -20.42 -15.41
N ALA A 361 10.82 -20.10 -16.70
CA ALA A 361 12.00 -20.37 -17.52
C ALA A 361 13.25 -19.60 -17.04
N THR A 362 13.06 -18.34 -16.63
CA THR A 362 14.14 -17.50 -16.08
C THR A 362 14.60 -18.03 -14.73
N ALA A 363 13.66 -18.32 -13.82
CA ALA A 363 13.97 -18.89 -12.50
C ALA A 363 14.70 -20.24 -12.59
N ALA A 364 14.31 -21.10 -13.55
CA ALA A 364 15.00 -22.35 -13.85
C ALA A 364 16.47 -22.14 -14.27
N SER A 365 16.75 -21.07 -15.02
CA SER A 365 18.11 -20.75 -15.48
C SER A 365 18.97 -20.20 -14.34
N VAL A 366 18.41 -19.29 -13.53
CA VAL A 366 19.06 -18.76 -12.32
C VAL A 366 19.38 -19.89 -11.33
N ALA A 367 18.45 -20.82 -11.10
CA ALA A 367 18.66 -21.95 -10.21
C ALA A 367 19.78 -22.90 -10.68
N ARG A 368 19.86 -23.17 -11.99
CA ARG A 368 20.97 -23.98 -12.57
C ARG A 368 22.32 -23.31 -12.36
N LEU A 369 22.40 -22.01 -12.60
CA LEU A 369 23.63 -21.24 -12.38
C LEU A 369 24.04 -21.25 -10.90
N ALA A 370 23.12 -20.95 -9.99
CA ALA A 370 23.39 -20.97 -8.55
C ALA A 370 23.84 -22.35 -8.04
N ARG A 371 23.28 -23.44 -8.60
CA ARG A 371 23.71 -24.81 -8.28
C ARG A 371 25.12 -25.12 -8.82
N ALA A 372 25.43 -24.68 -10.03
CA ALA A 372 26.72 -24.91 -10.65
C ALA A 372 27.85 -24.20 -9.86
N MET A 373 27.63 -22.95 -9.45
CA MET A 373 28.60 -22.18 -8.66
C MET A 373 28.87 -22.74 -7.27
N ARG A 374 27.95 -23.52 -6.70
CA ARG A 374 28.13 -24.17 -5.38
C ARG A 374 28.78 -25.55 -5.46
N SER A 375 28.80 -26.16 -6.64
CA SER A 375 29.43 -27.46 -6.87
C SER A 375 30.93 -27.33 -7.21
N ALA A 376 31.43 -26.10 -7.36
CA ALA A 376 32.81 -25.75 -7.66
C ALA A 376 33.53 -25.29 -6.38
#